data_AF-A0A3L7PXP4-F1
#
_entry.id   AF-A0A3L7PXP4-F1
#
_cell.length_a   1.000
_cell.length_b   1.000
_cell.length_c   1.000
_cell.angle_alpha   90.00
_cell.angle_beta   90.00
_cell.angle_gamma   90.00
#
_symmetry.space_group_name_H-M   'P 1'
#
loop_
_entity.id
_entity.type
_entity.pdbx_description
1 polymer ?
#
loop_
_entity_poly.entity_id
_entity_poly.type
_entity_poly.pdbx_seq_one_letter_code
_entity_poly.pdbx_strand_id
1 'polypeptide(L)'
;MKGMSRRRAIAVAAGATLGATTGVGRARAAVPAGAIRVERVRTSFQEHRYRTPYKFGGVPVDRATILDVEVDTVGADNRRVTGFASMPLGNVWSFPTRTLPYDVTLGAMKGLASRIEGIVAGCTEVAHPLELARILEPEFAKAAAEESAARGLAEPIPPLAVLVTASAFDAALHDAGGKALGRSAFLTLTPDLIGHDLSRYLGDDFKHENLQDSIRPAPAPRVPLFHSVGGADPVRESEIKEKLDDGLPQALADWIRFNDLIRIKIKLQGEDLGWDIERTLAIDGEARATKPDTEWKYCADFNERCPNVEYVLEYLRKIEEKSPACFAAIKYVEKPKSRNLRALPRVDMHAANKLRPIVVDEGLVDLESLLEARALGYTGLALKACKGQSHSVLFAAAARKYGMFLTVQDLTCLGAALVHSAGI
;
A
#
# COMPACT_ATOMS: atom_id res chain seq x y z
N MET A 1 -57.99 -3.05 -15.33
CA MET A 1 -58.68 -1.96 -16.05
C MET A 1 -58.51 -0.68 -15.25
N LYS A 2 -57.91 0.36 -15.88
CA LYS A 2 -57.94 1.80 -15.52
C LYS A 2 -57.43 2.15 -14.11
N GLY A 3 -56.32 2.85 -13.88
CA GLY A 3 -55.76 4.00 -14.60
C GLY A 3 -56.39 5.30 -14.10
N MET A 4 -55.60 6.13 -13.38
CA MET A 4 -55.66 7.61 -13.20
C MET A 4 -55.08 7.98 -11.81
N SER A 5 -53.91 8.60 -11.63
CA SER A 5 -53.32 9.85 -12.16
C SER A 5 -53.81 11.15 -11.49
N ARG A 6 -52.82 11.91 -10.99
CA ARG A 6 -52.72 13.38 -10.80
C ARG A 6 -53.12 14.03 -9.47
N ARG A 7 -52.05 14.35 -8.71
CA ARG A 7 -51.61 15.69 -8.24
C ARG A 7 -52.68 16.79 -8.06
N ARG A 8 -52.73 17.37 -6.86
CA ARG A 8 -52.54 18.83 -6.64
C ARG A 8 -52.26 19.16 -5.17
N ALA A 9 -51.46 20.22 -5.01
CA ALA A 9 -50.89 20.76 -3.78
C ALA A 9 -51.69 21.97 -3.27
N ILE A 10 -51.16 22.59 -2.19
CA ILE A 10 -51.45 23.91 -1.56
C ILE A 10 -52.37 23.77 -0.32
N ALA A 11 -52.16 24.35 0.86
CA ALA A 11 -51.03 25.00 1.56
C ALA A 11 -51.53 25.33 3.00
N VAL A 12 -50.60 25.35 3.96
CA VAL A 12 -50.55 26.18 5.20
C VAL A 12 -51.72 26.12 6.19
N ALA A 13 -51.42 25.63 7.40
CA ALA A 13 -51.86 26.27 8.64
C ALA A 13 -50.74 26.15 9.68
N ALA A 14 -50.25 27.31 10.11
CA ALA A 14 -49.30 27.47 11.19
C ALA A 14 -49.95 27.13 12.54
N GLY A 15 -49.22 26.41 13.39
CA GLY A 15 -49.61 26.13 14.77
C GLY A 15 -48.36 25.98 15.62
N ALA A 16 -47.88 27.09 16.16
CA ALA A 16 -46.80 27.13 17.13
C ALA A 16 -47.25 26.43 18.41
N THR A 17 -46.48 25.43 18.85
CA THR A 17 -46.48 24.98 20.25
C THR A 17 -45.04 25.01 20.75
N LEU A 18 -44.77 26.02 21.57
CA LEU A 18 -43.56 26.16 22.39
C LEU A 18 -43.57 25.05 23.44
N GLY A 19 -42.98 23.91 23.10
CA GLY A 19 -42.57 22.90 24.08
C GLY A 19 -41.19 23.23 24.60
N ALA A 20 -41.10 23.69 25.85
CA ALA A 20 -39.84 23.89 26.55
C ALA A 20 -39.10 22.55 26.67
N THR A 21 -38.08 22.33 25.83
CA THR A 21 -37.12 21.25 26.02
C THR A 21 -36.12 21.70 27.07
N THR A 22 -36.35 21.25 28.31
CA THR A 22 -35.34 21.24 29.36
C THR A 22 -34.05 20.63 28.81
N GLY A 23 -32.96 21.41 28.89
CA GLY A 23 -31.64 21.02 28.41
C GLY A 23 -31.15 19.76 29.10
N VAL A 24 -31.33 18.63 28.44
CA VAL A 24 -30.46 17.47 28.65
C VAL A 24 -29.13 17.86 28.03
N GLY A 25 -28.18 18.27 28.87
CA GLY A 25 -26.80 18.40 28.43
C GLY A 25 -26.41 17.10 27.75
N ARG A 26 -26.21 17.13 26.42
CA ARG A 26 -25.50 16.06 25.73
C ARG A 26 -24.14 16.00 26.40
N ALA A 27 -23.93 14.99 27.25
CA ALA A 27 -22.60 14.65 27.72
C ALA A 27 -21.73 14.59 26.46
N ARG A 28 -20.72 15.46 26.36
CA ARG A 28 -19.69 15.31 25.33
C ARG A 28 -19.20 13.87 25.48
N ALA A 29 -19.30 13.08 24.41
CA ALA A 29 -18.72 11.75 24.41
C ALA A 29 -17.28 11.88 24.91
N ALA A 30 -16.89 11.02 25.85
CA ALA A 30 -15.55 11.06 26.41
C ALA A 30 -14.54 10.92 25.26
N VAL A 31 -13.53 11.80 25.24
CA VAL A 31 -12.45 11.72 24.26
C VAL A 31 -11.76 10.36 24.45
N PRO A 32 -11.62 9.53 23.40
CA PRO A 32 -10.95 8.24 23.53
C PRO A 32 -9.55 8.37 24.12
N ALA A 33 -9.13 7.42 24.94
CA ALA A 33 -7.83 7.49 25.62
C ALA A 33 -6.65 7.51 24.64
N GLY A 34 -6.81 6.93 23.44
CA GLY A 34 -5.81 6.96 22.38
C GLY A 34 -5.89 8.18 21.45
N ALA A 35 -6.71 9.19 21.77
CA ALA A 35 -6.87 10.35 20.93
C ALA A 35 -5.67 11.32 21.03
N ILE A 36 -5.37 11.94 19.90
CA ILE A 36 -4.39 13.02 19.77
C ILE A 36 -5.03 14.23 19.09
N ARG A 37 -4.53 15.42 19.42
CA ARG A 37 -4.85 16.67 18.74
C ARG A 37 -3.60 17.19 18.03
N VAL A 38 -3.71 17.51 16.75
CA VAL A 38 -2.61 18.11 15.97
C VAL A 38 -2.41 19.58 16.39
N GLU A 39 -1.15 19.99 16.54
CA GLU A 39 -0.77 21.38 16.80
C GLU A 39 0.07 21.98 15.69
N ARG A 40 0.99 21.20 15.12
CA ARG A 40 1.87 21.65 14.05
C ARG A 40 2.28 20.48 13.18
N VAL A 41 2.41 20.73 11.88
CA VAL A 41 2.98 19.79 10.91
C VAL A 41 4.17 20.47 10.26
N ARG A 42 5.20 19.69 9.94
CA ARG A 42 6.34 20.12 9.12
C ARG A 42 6.66 19.02 8.13
N THR A 43 7.01 19.42 6.92
CA THR A 43 7.50 18.50 5.90
C THR A 43 8.89 18.89 5.40
N SER A 44 9.65 17.90 4.97
CA SER A 44 10.89 18.13 4.22
C SER A 44 11.12 17.01 3.21
N PHE A 45 11.98 17.27 2.22
CA PHE A 45 12.31 16.29 1.19
C PHE A 45 13.79 15.93 1.23
N GLN A 46 14.07 14.64 1.03
CA GLN A 46 15.42 14.16 0.76
C GLN A 46 15.49 13.65 -0.68
N GLU A 47 16.59 13.95 -1.37
CA GLU A 47 16.80 13.55 -2.75
C GLU A 47 17.98 12.58 -2.81
N HIS A 48 17.76 11.38 -3.35
CA HIS A 48 18.75 10.32 -3.44
C HIS A 48 18.95 9.89 -4.90
N ARG A 49 20.16 9.45 -5.24
CA ARG A 49 20.44 8.78 -6.51
C ARG A 49 20.62 7.29 -6.27
N TYR A 50 20.05 6.47 -7.14
CA TYR A 50 20.36 5.04 -7.15
C TYR A 50 21.80 4.84 -7.62
N ARG A 51 22.48 3.86 -7.01
CA ARG A 51 23.78 3.36 -7.49
C ARG A 51 23.67 2.87 -8.93
N THR A 52 22.62 2.10 -9.23
CA THR A 52 22.28 1.61 -10.56
C THR A 52 20.79 1.86 -10.83
N PRO A 53 20.39 2.33 -12.02
CA PRO A 53 18.99 2.56 -12.32
C PRO A 53 18.13 1.30 -12.14
N TYR A 54 16.97 1.44 -11.52
CA TYR A 54 16.03 0.35 -11.29
C TYR A 54 14.78 0.53 -12.16
N LYS A 55 14.24 -0.57 -12.73
CA LYS A 55 13.05 -0.51 -13.60
C LYS A 55 11.75 -0.78 -12.83
N PHE A 56 10.86 0.20 -12.82
CA PHE A 56 9.47 0.05 -12.36
C PHE A 56 8.52 -0.02 -13.56
N GLY A 57 7.85 -1.15 -13.77
CA GLY A 57 6.89 -1.31 -14.87
C GLY A 57 7.39 -0.93 -16.25
N GLY A 58 8.68 -1.18 -16.51
CA GLY A 58 9.37 -0.88 -17.76
C GLY A 58 10.03 0.50 -17.81
N VAL A 59 9.79 1.38 -16.83
CA VAL A 59 10.39 2.71 -16.75
C VAL A 59 11.63 2.67 -15.85
N PRO A 60 12.83 2.98 -16.37
CA PRO A 60 14.03 3.09 -15.54
C PRO A 60 13.99 4.35 -14.67
N VAL A 61 14.45 4.23 -13.44
CA VAL A 61 14.51 5.31 -12.46
C VAL A 61 15.89 5.33 -11.82
N ASP A 62 16.53 6.50 -11.78
CA ASP A 62 17.89 6.73 -11.27
C ASP A 62 17.92 7.55 -9.98
N ARG A 63 16.75 7.97 -9.48
CA ARG A 63 16.61 8.80 -8.27
C ARG A 63 15.35 8.50 -7.47
N ALA A 64 15.37 8.88 -6.19
CA ALA A 64 14.24 8.78 -5.29
C ALA A 64 14.10 10.05 -4.45
N THR A 65 12.88 10.59 -4.39
CA THR A 65 12.51 11.65 -3.45
C THR A 65 11.78 11.04 -2.26
N ILE A 66 12.29 11.29 -1.07
CA ILE A 66 11.72 10.84 0.20
C ILE A 66 11.05 12.05 0.86
N LEU A 67 9.81 11.87 1.33
CA LEU A 67 9.07 12.84 2.12
C LEU A 67 9.19 12.47 3.60
N ASP A 68 9.74 13.40 4.38
CA ASP A 68 9.75 13.33 5.84
C ASP A 68 8.65 14.23 6.41
N VAL A 69 7.92 13.71 7.40
CA VAL A 69 6.83 14.41 8.07
C VAL A 69 7.04 14.36 9.58
N GLU A 70 6.99 15.52 10.22
CA GLU A 70 6.90 15.65 11.68
C GLU A 70 5.54 16.24 12.06
N VAL A 71 4.89 15.65 13.07
CA VAL A 71 3.61 16.13 13.61
C VAL A 71 3.74 16.34 15.11
N ASP A 72 3.66 17.59 15.55
CA ASP A 72 3.53 17.93 16.97
C ASP A 72 2.07 17.78 17.39
N THR A 73 1.85 17.03 18.47
CA THR A 73 0.51 16.67 18.94
C THR A 73 0.39 16.77 20.45
N VAL A 74 -0.84 16.81 20.93
CA VAL A 74 -1.19 16.70 22.35
C VAL A 74 -2.08 15.48 22.54
N GLY A 75 -1.67 14.54 23.40
CA GLY A 75 -2.46 13.37 23.78
C GLY A 75 -3.63 13.72 24.70
N ALA A 76 -4.52 12.75 24.93
CA ALA A 76 -5.68 12.90 25.82
C ALA A 76 -5.30 13.27 27.28
N ASP A 77 -4.08 12.95 27.71
CA ASP A 77 -3.51 13.30 29.02
C ASP A 77 -2.83 14.69 29.05
N ASN A 78 -2.96 15.48 27.98
CA ASN A 78 -2.26 16.75 27.73
C ASN A 78 -0.74 16.64 27.51
N ARG A 79 -0.20 15.43 27.34
CA ARG A 79 1.22 15.25 26.99
C ARG A 79 1.49 15.73 25.57
N ARG A 80 2.53 16.55 25.41
CA ARG A 80 3.04 16.98 24.10
C ARG A 80 4.02 15.95 23.56
N VAL A 81 3.83 15.52 22.32
CA VAL A 81 4.73 14.59 21.63
C VAL A 81 4.87 14.95 20.15
N THR A 82 6.03 14.61 19.57
CA THR A 82 6.28 14.75 18.13
C THR A 82 6.36 13.36 17.51
N GLY A 83 5.43 13.08 16.60
CA GLY A 83 5.49 11.95 15.69
C GLY A 83 6.38 12.26 14.50
N PHE A 84 7.04 11.24 13.95
CA PHE A 84 7.90 11.33 12.79
C PHE A 84 7.67 10.14 11.87
N ALA A 85 7.64 10.38 10.57
CA ALA A 85 7.72 9.33 9.58
C ALA A 85 8.38 9.81 8.29
N SER A 86 8.78 8.84 7.48
CA SER A 86 9.48 9.03 6.22
C SER A 86 8.92 8.05 5.19
N MET A 87 8.72 8.48 3.94
CA MET A 87 8.27 7.58 2.87
C MET A 87 8.69 8.08 1.47
N PRO A 88 9.11 7.19 0.54
CA PRO A 88 9.31 7.58 -0.86
C PRO A 88 8.01 8.00 -1.55
N LEU A 89 8.06 9.05 -2.38
CA LEU A 89 6.91 9.47 -3.20
C LEU A 89 6.61 8.50 -4.36
N GLY A 90 7.60 7.76 -4.86
CA GLY A 90 7.37 6.65 -5.78
C GLY A 90 6.55 6.98 -7.05
N ASN A 91 6.63 8.20 -7.58
CA ASN A 91 5.75 8.74 -8.62
C ASN A 91 5.60 7.87 -9.86
N VAL A 92 6.66 7.16 -10.27
CA VAL A 92 6.65 6.33 -11.49
C VAL A 92 5.65 5.17 -11.41
N TRP A 93 5.51 4.55 -10.24
CA TRP A 93 4.60 3.43 -10.06
C TRP A 93 3.27 3.84 -9.42
N SER A 94 3.23 4.94 -8.66
CA SER A 94 2.00 5.43 -8.01
C SER A 94 1.17 6.36 -8.91
N PHE A 95 1.83 7.08 -9.83
CA PHE A 95 1.23 7.93 -10.86
C PHE A 95 1.61 7.42 -12.27
N PRO A 96 1.12 6.23 -12.68
CA PRO A 96 1.48 5.64 -13.96
C PRO A 96 0.87 6.47 -15.10
N THR A 97 1.72 6.98 -15.99
CA THR A 97 1.29 7.76 -17.15
C THR A 97 2.29 7.61 -18.29
N ARG A 98 1.81 7.77 -19.53
CA ARG A 98 2.64 7.80 -20.74
C ARG A 98 2.76 9.21 -21.32
N THR A 99 2.03 10.17 -20.76
CA THR A 99 1.92 11.52 -21.32
C THR A 99 2.66 12.56 -20.47
N LEU A 100 2.71 12.39 -19.15
CA LEU A 100 3.39 13.32 -18.26
C LEU A 100 4.85 12.88 -17.99
N PRO A 101 5.83 13.79 -18.11
CA PRO A 101 7.21 13.52 -17.72
C PRO A 101 7.38 13.24 -16.21
N TYR A 102 8.49 12.57 -15.86
CA TYR A 102 8.84 12.25 -14.47
C TYR A 102 8.77 13.48 -13.54
N ASP A 103 9.39 14.59 -13.92
CA ASP A 103 9.44 15.79 -13.07
C ASP A 103 8.07 16.44 -12.90
N VAL A 104 7.15 16.25 -13.86
CA VAL A 104 5.78 16.77 -13.77
C VAL A 104 4.98 15.96 -12.74
N THR A 105 5.03 14.63 -12.79
CA THR A 105 4.33 13.79 -11.80
C THR A 105 4.94 13.90 -10.42
N LEU A 106 6.27 13.97 -10.30
CA LEU A 106 6.95 14.22 -9.03
C LEU A 106 6.58 15.59 -8.46
N GLY A 107 6.61 16.64 -9.30
CA GLY A 107 6.21 17.98 -8.92
C GLY A 107 4.77 18.04 -8.41
N ALA A 108 3.84 17.34 -9.08
CA ALA A 108 2.45 17.23 -8.65
C ALA A 108 2.32 16.56 -7.26
N MET A 109 3.07 15.49 -6.99
CA MET A 109 3.07 14.84 -5.67
C MET A 109 3.70 15.71 -4.58
N LYS A 110 4.78 16.46 -4.88
CA LYS A 110 5.37 17.42 -3.92
C LYS A 110 4.39 18.56 -3.61
N GLY A 111 3.68 19.07 -4.62
CA GLY A 111 2.62 20.08 -4.43
C GLY A 111 1.44 19.55 -3.61
N LEU A 112 1.02 18.30 -3.88
CA LEU A 112 0.01 17.62 -3.07
C LEU A 112 0.47 17.45 -1.61
N ALA A 113 1.74 17.10 -1.37
CA ALA A 113 2.29 17.00 -0.01
C ALA A 113 2.17 18.32 0.76
N SER A 114 2.47 19.47 0.13
CA SER A 114 2.28 20.79 0.76
C SER A 114 0.82 21.11 1.06
N ARG A 115 -0.14 20.67 0.23
CA ARG A 115 -1.57 20.82 0.52
C ARG A 115 -2.01 19.94 1.68
N ILE A 116 -1.55 18.68 1.70
CA ILE A 116 -1.82 17.73 2.78
C ILE A 116 -1.27 18.26 4.10
N GLU A 117 -0.07 18.84 4.12
CA GLU A 117 0.49 19.50 5.29
C GLU A 117 -0.47 20.56 5.86
N GLY A 118 -1.01 21.44 5.01
CA GLY A 118 -1.99 22.45 5.41
C GLY A 118 -3.29 21.86 5.96
N ILE A 119 -3.78 20.78 5.34
CA ILE A 119 -5.00 20.07 5.77
C ILE A 119 -4.81 19.42 7.15
N VAL A 120 -3.70 18.70 7.34
CA VAL A 120 -3.41 18.03 8.62
C VAL A 120 -3.16 19.06 9.71
N ALA A 121 -2.42 20.14 9.42
CA ALA A 121 -2.18 21.23 10.38
C ALA A 121 -3.47 21.99 10.75
N GLY A 122 -4.42 22.10 9.83
CA GLY A 122 -5.73 22.72 10.05
C GLY A 122 -6.76 21.81 10.70
N CYS A 123 -6.44 20.53 10.94
CA CYS A 123 -7.37 19.58 11.55
C CYS A 123 -7.61 19.91 13.02
N THR A 124 -8.86 20.17 13.39
CA THR A 124 -9.26 20.51 14.77
C THR A 124 -9.83 19.32 15.54
N GLU A 125 -10.01 18.18 14.86
CA GLU A 125 -10.54 16.97 15.46
C GLU A 125 -9.55 16.36 16.47
N VAL A 126 -10.09 15.79 17.54
CA VAL A 126 -9.32 15.10 18.57
C VAL A 126 -9.74 13.64 18.56
N ALA A 127 -8.95 12.79 17.91
CA ALA A 127 -9.30 11.40 17.68
C ALA A 127 -8.07 10.50 17.63
N HIS A 128 -8.29 9.19 17.68
CA HIS A 128 -7.23 8.20 17.48
C HIS A 128 -6.65 8.33 16.05
N PRO A 129 -5.35 8.10 15.80
CA PRO A 129 -4.74 8.19 14.46
C PRO A 129 -5.52 7.47 13.35
N LEU A 130 -6.02 6.26 13.63
CA LEU A 130 -6.88 5.50 12.71
C LEU A 130 -8.16 6.25 12.29
N GLU A 131 -8.76 7.00 13.20
CA GLU A 131 -9.96 7.79 12.93
C GLU A 131 -9.62 9.09 12.20
N LEU A 132 -8.53 9.75 12.58
CA LEU A 132 -8.01 10.92 11.87
C LEU A 132 -7.74 10.57 10.40
N ALA A 133 -7.16 9.41 10.12
CA ALA A 133 -6.94 8.96 8.75
C ALA A 133 -8.24 8.92 7.92
N ARG A 134 -9.33 8.41 8.49
CA ARG A 134 -10.64 8.36 7.81
C ARG A 134 -11.29 9.73 7.63
N ILE A 135 -11.09 10.64 8.58
CA ILE A 135 -11.57 12.02 8.50
C ILE A 135 -10.82 12.79 7.40
N LEU A 136 -9.51 12.58 7.30
CA LEU A 136 -8.61 13.35 6.44
C LEU A 136 -8.56 12.85 4.99
N GLU A 137 -8.71 11.54 4.77
CA GLU A 137 -8.58 10.91 3.45
C GLU A 137 -9.47 11.55 2.35
N PRO A 138 -10.76 11.88 2.59
CA PRO A 138 -11.57 12.59 1.59
C PRO A 138 -11.05 14.00 1.25
N GLU A 139 -10.45 14.69 2.21
CA GLU A 139 -9.87 16.03 1.98
C GLU A 139 -8.59 15.94 1.13
N PHE A 140 -7.81 14.87 1.29
CA PHE A 140 -6.64 14.62 0.44
C PHE A 140 -7.03 14.35 -1.01
N ALA A 141 -8.13 13.63 -1.26
CA ALA A 141 -8.65 13.42 -2.60
C ALA A 141 -9.11 14.74 -3.26
N LYS A 142 -9.77 15.63 -2.50
CA LYS A 142 -10.11 16.98 -2.99
C LYS A 142 -8.86 17.79 -3.31
N ALA A 143 -7.88 17.79 -2.42
CA ALA A 143 -6.61 18.49 -2.61
C ALA A 143 -5.86 18.00 -3.86
N ALA A 144 -5.93 16.71 -4.17
CA ALA A 144 -5.34 16.14 -5.38
C ALA A 144 -6.03 16.65 -6.65
N ALA A 145 -7.37 16.77 -6.64
CA ALA A 145 -8.11 17.37 -7.74
C ALA A 145 -7.77 18.86 -7.93
N GLU A 146 -7.69 19.62 -6.84
CA GLU A 146 -7.28 21.02 -6.86
C GLU A 146 -5.85 21.20 -7.36
N GLU A 147 -4.91 20.36 -6.93
CA GLU A 147 -3.52 20.41 -7.39
C GLU A 147 -3.40 20.05 -8.86
N SER A 148 -4.16 19.06 -9.32
CA SER A 148 -4.24 18.69 -10.73
C SER A 148 -4.72 19.87 -11.58
N ALA A 149 -5.77 20.56 -11.12
CA ALA A 149 -6.32 21.74 -11.80
C ALA A 149 -5.36 22.93 -11.77
N ALA A 150 -4.76 23.23 -10.60
CA ALA A 150 -3.83 24.34 -10.42
C ALA A 150 -2.58 24.21 -11.31
N ARG A 151 -2.12 22.98 -11.54
CA ARG A 151 -1.00 22.67 -12.44
C ARG A 151 -1.40 22.49 -13.90
N GLY A 152 -2.69 22.50 -14.23
CA GLY A 152 -3.17 22.20 -15.59
C GLY A 152 -2.74 20.82 -16.09
N LEU A 153 -2.74 19.80 -15.21
CA LEU A 153 -2.33 18.45 -15.60
C LEU A 153 -3.29 17.86 -16.64
N ALA A 154 -2.75 17.22 -17.67
CA ALA A 154 -3.54 16.52 -18.68
C ALA A 154 -4.25 15.28 -18.13
N GLU A 155 -3.70 14.70 -17.06
CA GLU A 155 -4.27 13.56 -16.33
C GLU A 155 -4.30 13.92 -14.83
N PRO A 156 -5.38 13.59 -14.10
CA PRO A 156 -5.46 13.89 -12.67
C PRO A 156 -4.48 13.04 -11.87
N ILE A 157 -4.06 13.53 -10.70
CA ILE A 157 -3.33 12.73 -9.72
C ILE A 157 -4.21 11.52 -9.34
N PRO A 158 -3.75 10.27 -9.57
CA PRO A 158 -4.58 9.09 -9.35
C PRO A 158 -4.69 8.77 -7.84
N PRO A 159 -5.75 8.05 -7.41
CA PRO A 159 -5.97 7.71 -6.00
C PRO A 159 -4.76 7.06 -5.32
N LEU A 160 -4.04 6.18 -6.03
CA LEU A 160 -2.84 5.56 -5.49
C LEU A 160 -1.73 6.58 -5.17
N ALA A 161 -1.51 7.58 -6.02
CA ALA A 161 -0.55 8.65 -5.75
C ALA A 161 -0.97 9.53 -4.57
N VAL A 162 -2.29 9.68 -4.34
CA VAL A 162 -2.80 10.35 -3.14
C VAL A 162 -2.44 9.57 -1.88
N LEU A 163 -2.71 8.26 -1.84
CA LEU A 163 -2.35 7.40 -0.71
C LEU A 163 -0.84 7.42 -0.45
N VAL A 164 -0.03 7.34 -1.51
CA VAL A 164 1.42 7.38 -1.39
C VAL A 164 1.92 8.70 -0.83
N THR A 165 1.40 9.82 -1.31
CA THR A 165 1.76 11.14 -0.79
C THR A 165 1.32 11.31 0.68
N ALA A 166 0.14 10.80 1.04
CA ALA A 166 -0.43 10.91 2.38
C ALA A 166 0.21 9.94 3.41
N SER A 167 0.84 8.86 2.96
CA SER A 167 1.30 7.76 3.81
C SER A 167 2.28 8.18 4.92
N ALA A 168 3.17 9.15 4.66
CA ALA A 168 4.08 9.68 5.68
C ALA A 168 3.33 10.48 6.76
N PHE A 169 2.25 11.18 6.42
CA PHE A 169 1.42 11.89 7.40
C PHE A 169 0.67 10.92 8.29
N ASP A 170 0.06 9.88 7.70
CA ASP A 170 -0.62 8.81 8.44
C ASP A 170 0.35 8.12 9.41
N ALA A 171 1.52 7.72 8.93
CA ALA A 171 2.55 7.11 9.76
C ALA A 171 3.03 8.02 10.90
N ALA A 172 3.23 9.32 10.65
CA ALA A 172 3.65 10.27 11.68
C ALA A 172 2.56 10.48 12.75
N LEU A 173 1.28 10.45 12.38
CA LEU A 173 0.15 10.48 13.33
C LEU A 173 0.13 9.21 14.20
N HIS A 174 0.34 8.04 13.61
CA HIS A 174 0.44 6.77 14.34
C HIS A 174 1.64 6.76 15.31
N ASP A 175 2.81 7.22 14.86
CA ASP A 175 3.99 7.34 15.72
C ASP A 175 3.75 8.33 16.88
N ALA A 176 3.10 9.47 16.62
CA ALA A 176 2.68 10.41 17.68
C ALA A 176 1.73 9.75 18.69
N GLY A 177 0.71 9.02 18.21
CA GLY A 177 -0.25 8.30 19.08
C GLY A 177 0.43 7.25 19.96
N GLY A 178 1.34 6.46 19.39
CA GLY A 178 2.17 5.51 20.14
C GLY A 178 3.00 6.20 21.21
N LYS A 179 3.72 7.26 20.86
CA LYS A 179 4.56 8.04 21.78
C LYS A 179 3.76 8.72 22.90
N ALA A 180 2.57 9.24 22.61
CA ALA A 180 1.68 9.83 23.61
C ALA A 180 1.34 8.82 24.72
N LEU A 181 1.12 7.56 24.33
CA LEU A 181 0.78 6.47 25.23
C LEU A 181 2.00 5.71 25.79
N GLY A 182 3.22 6.01 25.31
CA GLY A 182 4.43 5.25 25.64
C GLY A 182 4.40 3.80 25.14
N ARG A 183 3.76 3.55 24.00
CA ARG A 183 3.56 2.23 23.40
C ARG A 183 4.00 2.20 21.93
N SER A 184 4.20 1.02 21.38
CA SER A 184 4.24 0.85 19.92
C SER A 184 2.92 1.30 19.31
N ALA A 185 2.97 2.02 18.18
CA ALA A 185 1.76 2.47 17.46
C ALA A 185 0.84 1.29 17.07
N PHE A 186 1.40 0.12 16.79
CA PHE A 186 0.61 -1.08 16.49
C PHE A 186 -0.18 -1.60 17.70
N LEU A 187 0.32 -1.36 18.92
CA LEU A 187 -0.32 -1.78 20.17
C LEU A 187 -1.30 -0.72 20.70
N THR A 188 -1.55 0.36 19.95
CA THR A 188 -2.62 1.32 20.26
C THR A 188 -3.93 0.99 19.54
N LEU A 189 -3.94 -0.07 18.73
CA LEU A 189 -5.07 -0.46 17.87
C LEU A 189 -6.14 -1.28 18.62
N THR A 190 -6.40 -0.93 19.88
CA THR A 190 -7.35 -1.62 20.75
C THR A 190 -8.68 -0.87 20.81
N PRO A 191 -9.82 -1.56 21.02
CA PRO A 191 -11.13 -0.92 21.07
C PRO A 191 -11.27 0.14 22.16
N ASP A 192 -10.60 -0.01 23.31
CA ASP A 192 -10.61 0.95 24.42
C ASP A 192 -9.88 2.26 24.07
N LEU A 193 -8.89 2.21 23.19
CA LEU A 193 -8.14 3.38 22.71
C LEU A 193 -8.79 4.02 21.49
N ILE A 194 -9.36 3.21 20.60
CA ILE A 194 -10.02 3.66 19.37
C ILE A 194 -11.43 4.19 19.64
N GLY A 195 -12.20 3.50 20.49
CA GLY A 195 -13.58 3.83 20.86
C GLY A 195 -14.69 3.03 20.13
N HIS A 196 -14.34 2.17 19.18
CA HIS A 196 -15.28 1.34 18.41
C HIS A 196 -14.60 0.10 17.82
N ASP A 197 -15.41 -0.84 17.32
CA ASP A 197 -14.94 -2.07 16.67
C ASP A 197 -14.65 -1.87 15.17
N LEU A 198 -14.23 -2.95 14.50
CA LEU A 198 -13.89 -2.93 13.07
C LEU A 198 -15.09 -2.66 12.15
N SER A 199 -16.34 -2.80 12.60
CA SER A 199 -17.51 -2.59 11.74
C SER A 199 -17.64 -1.14 11.25
N ARG A 200 -17.10 -0.18 12.02
CA ARG A 200 -17.02 1.22 11.59
C ARG A 200 -16.21 1.39 10.31
N TYR A 201 -15.20 0.55 10.09
CA TYR A 201 -14.26 0.68 8.99
C TYR A 201 -14.53 -0.31 7.86
N LEU A 202 -14.92 -1.54 8.21
CA LEU A 202 -15.01 -2.67 7.29
C LEU A 202 -16.45 -3.17 7.05
N GLY A 203 -17.44 -2.52 7.69
CA GLY A 203 -18.86 -2.84 7.55
C GLY A 203 -19.38 -3.88 8.54
N ASP A 204 -20.68 -4.12 8.49
CA ASP A 204 -21.45 -4.88 9.49
C ASP A 204 -20.94 -6.31 9.73
N ASP A 205 -20.29 -6.92 8.76
CA ASP A 205 -19.70 -8.25 8.90
C ASP A 205 -18.60 -8.27 9.99
N PHE A 206 -17.98 -7.13 10.32
CA PHE A 206 -16.90 -7.02 11.29
C PHE A 206 -17.36 -6.53 12.68
N LYS A 207 -18.66 -6.62 12.99
CA LYS A 207 -19.19 -6.29 14.32
C LYS A 207 -18.52 -7.15 15.39
N HIS A 208 -18.13 -6.50 16.48
CA HIS A 208 -17.43 -7.09 17.63
C HIS A 208 -16.03 -7.65 17.33
N GLU A 209 -15.50 -7.46 16.11
CA GLU A 209 -14.12 -7.81 15.78
C GLU A 209 -13.17 -6.66 16.09
N ASN A 210 -11.97 -7.01 16.57
CA ASN A 210 -11.00 -6.04 17.05
C ASN A 210 -9.75 -6.05 16.17
N LEU A 211 -9.24 -4.87 15.85
CA LEU A 211 -8.04 -4.72 15.02
C LEU A 211 -6.82 -5.37 15.67
N GLN A 212 -6.71 -5.28 16.99
CA GLN A 212 -5.63 -5.89 17.79
C GLN A 212 -5.47 -7.40 17.56
N ASP A 213 -6.54 -8.13 17.22
CA ASP A 213 -6.45 -9.58 16.98
C ASP A 213 -5.64 -9.90 15.71
N SER A 214 -5.43 -8.92 14.84
CA SER A 214 -4.64 -9.03 13.62
C SER A 214 -3.20 -8.51 13.81
N ILE A 215 -2.84 -8.09 15.03
CA ILE A 215 -1.54 -7.52 15.37
C ILE A 215 -0.78 -8.47 16.31
N ARG A 216 0.50 -8.72 16.02
CA ARG A 216 1.35 -9.49 16.93
C ARG A 216 1.63 -8.68 18.19
N PRO A 217 1.62 -9.28 19.39
CA PRO A 217 1.90 -8.57 20.64
C PRO A 217 3.35 -8.07 20.74
N ALA A 218 4.26 -8.65 19.95
CA ALA A 218 5.65 -8.24 19.82
C ALA A 218 6.09 -8.38 18.35
N PRO A 219 7.04 -7.55 17.88
CA PRO A 219 7.60 -7.67 16.53
C PRO A 219 8.27 -9.04 16.33
N ALA A 220 8.34 -9.49 15.08
CA ALA A 220 9.09 -10.70 14.77
C ALA A 220 10.59 -10.40 14.92
N PRO A 221 11.39 -11.27 15.55
CA PRO A 221 12.83 -11.02 15.70
C PRO A 221 13.57 -11.07 14.36
N ARG A 222 12.98 -11.75 13.37
CA ARG A 222 13.49 -11.85 12.00
C ARG A 222 12.31 -11.88 11.04
N VAL A 223 12.40 -11.09 9.97
CA VAL A 223 11.46 -11.09 8.85
C VAL A 223 12.25 -11.39 7.58
N PRO A 224 11.81 -12.34 6.75
CA PRO A 224 12.51 -12.62 5.52
C PRO A 224 12.25 -11.56 4.46
N LEU A 225 13.32 -11.11 3.80
CA LEU A 225 13.24 -10.18 2.68
C LEU A 225 13.31 -10.94 1.35
N PHE A 226 12.52 -10.50 0.37
CA PHE A 226 12.66 -10.92 -1.02
C PHE A 226 13.58 -9.93 -1.73
N HIS A 227 14.71 -10.42 -2.23
CA HIS A 227 15.56 -9.62 -3.11
C HIS A 227 14.91 -9.51 -4.48
N SER A 228 14.63 -8.29 -4.94
CA SER A 228 13.96 -8.07 -6.23
C SER A 228 14.98 -8.06 -7.37
N VAL A 229 14.81 -8.97 -8.32
CA VAL A 229 15.61 -9.03 -9.55
C VAL A 229 14.76 -8.45 -10.69
N GLY A 230 14.98 -7.17 -10.96
CA GLY A 230 14.35 -6.38 -12.00
C GLY A 230 14.63 -6.91 -13.40
N GLY A 231 13.73 -6.69 -14.35
CA GLY A 231 13.84 -7.26 -15.71
C GLY A 231 15.09 -6.86 -16.51
N ALA A 232 15.88 -5.88 -16.03
CA ALA A 232 17.17 -5.49 -16.58
C ALA A 232 18.36 -5.81 -15.67
N ASP A 233 18.10 -6.37 -14.48
CA ASP A 233 19.14 -6.72 -13.53
C ASP A 233 19.82 -8.00 -14.01
N PRO A 234 21.17 -8.02 -14.03
CA PRO A 234 21.93 -9.14 -14.57
C PRO A 234 21.83 -10.34 -13.63
N VAL A 235 21.46 -11.49 -14.18
CA VAL A 235 21.48 -12.77 -13.45
C VAL A 235 22.92 -13.28 -13.36
N ARG A 236 23.68 -13.15 -14.45
CA ARG A 236 25.08 -13.60 -14.58
C ARG A 236 26.03 -12.43 -14.81
N GLU A 237 27.31 -12.61 -14.48
CA GLU A 237 28.34 -11.59 -14.71
C GLU A 237 28.44 -11.18 -16.19
N SER A 238 28.23 -12.12 -17.11
CA SER A 238 28.22 -11.86 -18.56
C SER A 238 27.12 -10.92 -19.04
N GLU A 239 26.09 -10.68 -18.22
CA GLU A 239 24.98 -9.75 -18.53
C GLU A 239 25.28 -8.31 -18.07
N ILE A 240 26.37 -8.10 -17.34
CA ILE A 240 26.80 -6.77 -16.90
C ILE A 240 27.32 -5.99 -18.11
N LYS A 241 26.62 -4.90 -18.44
CA LYS A 241 27.02 -4.00 -19.55
C LYS A 241 28.18 -3.08 -19.17
N GLU A 242 28.15 -2.56 -17.96
CA GLU A 242 29.14 -1.64 -17.43
C GLU A 242 29.46 -2.06 -15.99
N LYS A 243 30.72 -2.38 -15.73
CA LYS A 243 31.20 -2.78 -14.41
C LYS A 243 31.50 -1.53 -13.59
N LEU A 244 30.95 -1.47 -12.39
CA LEU A 244 31.20 -0.47 -11.37
C LEU A 244 32.28 -0.99 -10.42
N ASP A 245 33.27 -0.16 -10.11
CA ASP A 245 34.37 -0.50 -9.21
C ASP A 245 34.17 0.18 -7.84
N ASP A 246 33.04 -0.11 -7.20
CA ASP A 246 32.66 0.46 -5.89
C ASP A 246 32.53 -0.61 -4.78
N GLY A 247 33.01 -1.82 -5.06
CA GLY A 247 33.04 -2.94 -4.10
C GLY A 247 31.68 -3.61 -3.83
N LEU A 248 30.62 -3.23 -4.54
CA LEU A 248 29.29 -3.83 -4.37
C LEU A 248 28.92 -4.80 -5.51
N PRO A 249 28.17 -5.88 -5.22
CA PRO A 249 27.74 -6.83 -6.24
C PRO A 249 26.92 -6.20 -7.37
N GLN A 250 26.92 -6.85 -8.53
CA GLN A 250 26.09 -6.46 -9.68
C GLN A 250 25.24 -7.62 -10.20
N ALA A 251 25.82 -8.81 -10.31
CA ALA A 251 25.09 -10.02 -10.71
C ALA A 251 24.40 -10.69 -9.52
N LEU A 252 23.34 -11.45 -9.81
CA LEU A 252 22.55 -12.15 -8.79
C LEU A 252 23.40 -13.10 -7.92
N ALA A 253 24.30 -13.89 -8.51
CA ALA A 253 25.14 -14.82 -7.76
C ALA A 253 25.96 -14.12 -6.67
N ASP A 254 26.52 -12.96 -6.98
CA ASP A 254 27.31 -12.17 -6.03
C ASP A 254 26.42 -11.58 -4.94
N TRP A 255 25.21 -11.10 -5.29
CA TRP A 255 24.21 -10.65 -4.31
C TRP A 255 23.79 -11.77 -3.37
N ILE A 256 23.61 -13.00 -3.86
CA ILE A 256 23.26 -14.17 -3.05
C ILE A 256 24.33 -14.42 -1.99
N ARG A 257 25.61 -14.36 -2.37
CA ARG A 257 26.74 -14.55 -1.44
C ARG A 257 26.86 -13.38 -0.46
N PHE A 258 26.73 -12.15 -0.96
CA PHE A 258 26.95 -10.94 -0.18
C PHE A 258 25.88 -10.71 0.89
N ASN A 259 24.60 -10.92 0.56
CA ASN A 259 23.46 -10.69 1.47
C ASN A 259 22.88 -11.97 2.08
N ASP A 260 23.52 -13.12 1.86
CA ASP A 260 23.03 -14.43 2.31
C ASP A 260 21.57 -14.70 1.89
N LEU A 261 21.25 -14.38 0.62
CA LEU A 261 19.86 -14.39 0.14
C LEU A 261 19.23 -15.78 0.23
N ILE A 262 17.93 -15.80 0.53
CA ILE A 262 17.11 -17.02 0.60
C ILE A 262 15.74 -16.87 -0.08
N ARG A 263 15.38 -15.67 -0.54
CA ARG A 263 14.14 -15.39 -1.28
C ARG A 263 14.36 -14.37 -2.38
N ILE A 264 13.70 -14.59 -3.52
CA ILE A 264 13.86 -13.76 -4.72
C ILE A 264 12.50 -13.35 -5.27
N LYS A 265 12.30 -12.06 -5.51
CA LYS A 265 11.18 -11.53 -6.29
C LYS A 265 11.62 -11.42 -7.74
N ILE A 266 10.98 -12.17 -8.62
CA ILE A 266 11.32 -12.25 -10.04
C ILE A 266 10.39 -11.31 -10.79
N LYS A 267 10.95 -10.21 -11.32
CA LYS A 267 10.21 -9.31 -12.21
C LYS A 267 10.12 -9.92 -13.61
N LEU A 268 8.89 -10.04 -14.09
CA LEU A 268 8.50 -10.61 -15.37
C LEU A 268 7.93 -9.52 -16.30
N GLN A 269 7.87 -9.81 -17.60
CA GLN A 269 7.34 -8.90 -18.62
C GLN A 269 5.83 -9.02 -18.75
N GLY A 270 5.26 -10.23 -18.62
CA GLY A 270 3.83 -10.48 -18.78
C GLY A 270 3.32 -10.37 -20.22
N GLU A 271 4.19 -10.17 -21.20
CA GLU A 271 3.83 -10.11 -22.62
C GLU A 271 4.71 -10.98 -23.54
N ASP A 272 5.80 -11.55 -23.00
CA ASP A 272 6.67 -12.53 -23.66
C ASP A 272 6.80 -13.79 -22.79
N LEU A 273 6.00 -14.80 -23.11
CA LEU A 273 5.90 -16.01 -22.29
C LEU A 273 7.21 -16.81 -22.29
N GLY A 274 7.91 -16.86 -23.42
CA GLY A 274 9.17 -17.59 -23.54
C GLY A 274 10.23 -16.95 -22.66
N TRP A 275 10.35 -15.62 -22.73
CA TRP A 275 11.27 -14.87 -21.90
C TRP A 275 10.96 -15.01 -20.40
N ASP A 276 9.68 -14.94 -20.01
CA ASP A 276 9.28 -15.06 -18.60
C ASP A 276 9.63 -16.44 -18.01
N ILE A 277 9.42 -17.51 -18.80
CA ILE A 277 9.78 -18.88 -18.42
C ILE A 277 11.30 -19.01 -18.28
N GLU A 278 12.05 -18.62 -19.32
CA GLU A 278 13.51 -18.74 -19.35
C GLU A 278 14.17 -17.94 -18.23
N ARG A 279 13.71 -16.71 -17.98
CA ARG A 279 14.20 -15.88 -16.90
C ARG A 279 14.00 -16.52 -15.53
N THR A 280 12.82 -17.08 -15.29
CA THR A 280 12.51 -17.74 -14.01
C THR A 280 13.44 -18.93 -13.78
N LEU A 281 13.63 -19.78 -14.80
CA LEU A 281 14.51 -20.94 -14.72
C LEU A 281 15.99 -20.56 -14.60
N ALA A 282 16.43 -19.49 -15.28
CA ALA A 282 17.78 -18.98 -15.17
C ALA A 282 18.09 -18.49 -13.75
N ILE A 283 17.16 -17.72 -13.15
CA ILE A 283 17.29 -17.25 -11.76
C ILE A 283 17.30 -18.43 -10.78
N ASP A 284 16.40 -19.40 -10.93
CA ASP A 284 16.38 -20.59 -10.07
C ASP A 284 17.66 -21.42 -10.18
N GLY A 285 18.16 -21.62 -11.40
CA GLY A 285 19.41 -22.32 -11.67
C GLY A 285 20.61 -21.63 -11.03
N GLU A 286 20.73 -20.32 -11.22
CA GLU A 286 21.81 -19.51 -10.63
C GLU A 286 21.76 -19.53 -9.10
N ALA A 287 20.55 -19.42 -8.52
CA ALA A 287 20.35 -19.41 -7.08
C ALA A 287 20.74 -20.76 -6.44
N ARG A 288 20.31 -21.87 -7.02
CA ARG A 288 20.65 -23.23 -6.55
C ARG A 288 22.12 -23.58 -6.79
N ALA A 289 22.71 -23.15 -7.90
CA ALA A 289 24.13 -23.34 -8.14
C ALA A 289 24.99 -22.56 -7.13
N THR A 290 24.56 -21.35 -6.78
CA THR A 290 25.28 -20.49 -5.83
C THR A 290 25.12 -20.95 -4.38
N LYS A 291 23.93 -21.42 -4.00
CA LYS A 291 23.61 -21.85 -2.63
C LYS A 291 22.67 -23.09 -2.65
N PRO A 292 23.23 -24.30 -2.85
CA PRO A 292 22.45 -25.52 -3.12
C PRO A 292 21.59 -25.99 -1.93
N ASP A 293 22.04 -25.78 -0.70
CA ASP A 293 21.36 -26.25 0.51
C ASP A 293 20.26 -25.31 1.02
N THR A 294 19.87 -24.32 0.21
CA THR A 294 18.85 -23.33 0.60
C THR A 294 17.46 -23.74 0.14
N GLU A 295 16.49 -23.66 1.05
CA GLU A 295 15.07 -23.75 0.72
C GLU A 295 14.58 -22.46 0.05
N TRP A 296 14.92 -22.28 -1.22
CA TRP A 296 14.59 -21.10 -2.00
C TRP A 296 13.09 -20.86 -2.12
N LYS A 297 12.65 -19.61 -1.85
CA LYS A 297 11.28 -19.14 -2.10
C LYS A 297 11.24 -17.99 -3.09
N TYR A 298 10.32 -18.04 -4.04
CA TYR A 298 10.15 -17.01 -5.06
C TYR A 298 8.77 -16.37 -5.05
N CYS A 299 8.68 -15.16 -5.57
CA CYS A 299 7.43 -14.63 -6.08
C CYS A 299 7.63 -14.16 -7.52
N ALA A 300 6.64 -14.43 -8.36
CA ALA A 300 6.63 -14.05 -9.76
C ALA A 300 5.74 -12.81 -9.94
N ASP A 301 6.29 -11.71 -10.42
CA ASP A 301 5.59 -10.43 -10.55
C ASP A 301 5.56 -9.99 -12.01
N PHE A 302 4.36 -10.05 -12.62
CA PHE A 302 4.11 -9.74 -14.04
C PHE A 302 3.88 -8.26 -14.32
N ASN A 303 3.93 -7.41 -13.29
CA ASN A 303 3.84 -5.97 -13.43
C ASN A 303 2.64 -5.46 -14.26
N GLU A 304 1.49 -6.12 -14.10
CA GLU A 304 0.17 -5.77 -14.65
C GLU A 304 -0.06 -6.03 -16.15
N ARG A 305 0.84 -6.79 -16.80
CA ARG A 305 0.88 -6.87 -18.27
C ARG A 305 0.29 -8.11 -18.91
N CYS A 306 -0.06 -9.16 -18.15
CA CYS A 306 -0.61 -10.38 -18.75
C CYS A 306 -1.85 -10.08 -19.61
N PRO A 307 -1.94 -10.66 -20.82
CA PRO A 307 -3.10 -10.44 -21.69
C PRO A 307 -4.37 -11.03 -21.07
N ASN A 308 -4.27 -12.20 -20.44
CA ASN A 308 -5.38 -13.00 -19.91
C ASN A 308 -4.89 -14.00 -18.84
N VAL A 309 -5.80 -14.82 -18.30
CA VAL A 309 -5.47 -15.84 -17.28
C VAL A 309 -4.73 -17.03 -17.87
N GLU A 310 -4.98 -17.36 -19.14
CA GLU A 310 -4.32 -18.45 -19.86
C GLU A 310 -2.81 -18.28 -19.90
N TYR A 311 -2.33 -17.03 -20.05
CA TYR A 311 -0.92 -16.70 -19.96
C TYR A 311 -0.30 -17.12 -18.62
N VAL A 312 -0.97 -16.78 -17.51
CA VAL A 312 -0.50 -17.10 -16.15
C VAL A 312 -0.51 -18.62 -15.92
N LEU A 313 -1.55 -19.30 -16.39
CA LEU A 313 -1.67 -20.76 -16.30
C LEU A 313 -0.57 -21.46 -17.08
N GLU A 314 -0.32 -21.03 -18.32
CA GLU A 314 0.70 -21.64 -19.17
C GLU A 314 2.10 -21.38 -18.60
N TYR A 315 2.38 -20.18 -18.10
CA TYR A 315 3.62 -19.88 -17.39
C TYR A 315 3.84 -20.86 -16.22
N LEU A 316 2.86 -21.00 -15.31
CA LEU A 316 2.99 -21.86 -14.14
C LEU A 316 3.18 -23.33 -14.52
N ARG A 317 2.41 -23.83 -15.49
CA ARG A 317 2.52 -25.21 -16.00
C ARG A 317 3.86 -25.48 -16.64
N LYS A 318 4.38 -24.56 -17.45
CA LYS A 318 5.68 -24.73 -18.12
C LYS A 318 6.84 -24.67 -17.14
N ILE A 319 6.75 -23.87 -16.08
CA ILE A 319 7.72 -23.91 -14.98
C ILE A 319 7.66 -25.26 -14.27
N GLU A 320 6.47 -25.77 -13.95
CA GLU A 320 6.31 -27.09 -13.31
C GLU A 320 6.83 -28.24 -14.19
N GLU A 321 6.54 -28.22 -15.49
CA GLU A 321 7.01 -29.20 -16.47
C GLU A 321 8.55 -29.21 -16.57
N LYS A 322 9.19 -28.03 -16.63
CA LYS A 322 10.63 -27.91 -16.82
C LYS A 322 11.43 -28.07 -15.52
N SER A 323 10.89 -27.62 -14.40
CA SER A 323 11.52 -27.71 -13.08
C SER A 323 10.46 -27.74 -11.97
N PRO A 324 10.03 -28.94 -11.53
CA PRO A 324 9.11 -29.10 -10.41
C PRO A 324 9.62 -28.42 -9.12
N ALA A 325 10.94 -28.41 -8.91
CA ALA A 325 11.58 -27.75 -7.77
C ALA A 325 11.45 -26.21 -7.84
N CYS A 326 11.61 -25.61 -9.02
CA CYS A 326 11.38 -24.18 -9.23
C CYS A 326 9.91 -23.83 -9.00
N PHE A 327 8.98 -24.61 -9.55
CA PHE A 327 7.56 -24.41 -9.33
C PHE A 327 7.20 -24.47 -7.83
N ALA A 328 7.71 -25.46 -7.10
CA ALA A 328 7.53 -25.59 -5.65
C ALA A 328 8.11 -24.41 -4.85
N ALA A 329 9.16 -23.75 -5.36
CA ALA A 329 9.74 -22.55 -4.76
C ALA A 329 8.85 -21.31 -4.93
N ILE A 330 8.07 -21.21 -6.01
CA ILE A 330 7.13 -20.08 -6.23
C ILE A 330 6.04 -20.11 -5.16
N LYS A 331 6.03 -19.10 -4.29
CA LYS A 331 5.06 -18.94 -3.21
C LYS A 331 3.77 -18.27 -3.65
N TYR A 332 3.85 -17.30 -4.54
CA TYR A 332 2.70 -16.57 -5.05
C TYR A 332 3.03 -15.90 -6.39
N VAL A 333 1.98 -15.58 -7.14
CA VAL A 333 2.03 -14.75 -8.34
C VAL A 333 1.43 -13.39 -8.00
N GLU A 334 2.06 -12.34 -8.47
CA GLU A 334 1.69 -10.96 -8.21
C GLU A 334 1.38 -10.23 -9.52
N LYS A 335 0.36 -9.37 -9.46
CA LYS A 335 0.02 -8.42 -10.54
C LYS A 335 -0.01 -9.02 -11.93
N PRO A 336 -0.76 -10.12 -12.14
CA PRO A 336 -0.93 -10.63 -13.50
C PRO A 336 -1.57 -9.58 -14.40
N LYS A 337 -2.57 -8.81 -13.91
CA LYS A 337 -3.35 -7.87 -14.72
C LYS A 337 -3.34 -6.45 -14.15
N SER A 338 -3.78 -5.50 -14.99
CA SER A 338 -4.04 -4.09 -14.67
C SER A 338 -4.56 -3.88 -13.25
N ARG A 339 -3.98 -2.89 -12.57
CA ARG A 339 -4.47 -2.37 -11.28
C ARG A 339 -5.91 -1.86 -11.34
N ASN A 340 -6.41 -1.49 -12.52
CA ASN A 340 -7.83 -1.17 -12.68
C ASN A 340 -8.64 -2.47 -12.75
N LEU A 341 -9.00 -3.01 -11.58
CA LEU A 341 -9.74 -4.27 -11.45
C LEU A 341 -11.11 -4.27 -12.14
N ARG A 342 -11.69 -3.08 -12.36
CA ARG A 342 -12.99 -2.92 -13.01
C ARG A 342 -12.88 -2.80 -14.53
N ALA A 343 -11.67 -2.71 -15.09
CA ALA A 343 -11.46 -2.59 -16.53
C ALA A 343 -12.00 -3.82 -17.27
N LEU A 344 -12.56 -3.59 -18.46
CA LEU A 344 -13.08 -4.64 -19.33
C LEU A 344 -12.03 -5.02 -20.41
N PRO A 345 -11.95 -6.31 -20.79
CA PRO A 345 -12.63 -7.44 -20.15
C PRO A 345 -12.05 -7.73 -18.76
N ARG A 346 -12.92 -8.06 -17.82
CA ARG A 346 -12.50 -8.55 -16.50
C ARG A 346 -11.79 -9.89 -16.66
N VAL A 347 -10.68 -10.09 -15.96
CA VAL A 347 -9.91 -11.32 -16.03
C VAL A 347 -10.16 -12.14 -14.78
N ASP A 348 -10.76 -13.32 -14.97
CA ASP A 348 -11.03 -14.28 -13.90
C ASP A 348 -9.75 -15.05 -13.53
N MET A 349 -9.29 -14.90 -12.29
CA MET A 349 -8.10 -15.56 -11.74
C MET A 349 -8.41 -16.87 -11.00
N HIS A 350 -9.68 -17.32 -10.93
CA HIS A 350 -10.04 -18.54 -10.20
C HIS A 350 -9.37 -19.80 -10.73
N ALA A 351 -9.04 -19.85 -12.03
CA ALA A 351 -8.27 -20.97 -12.55
C ALA A 351 -6.80 -20.93 -12.08
N ALA A 352 -6.17 -19.76 -12.10
CA ALA A 352 -4.78 -19.57 -11.70
C ALA A 352 -4.59 -19.74 -10.18
N ASN A 353 -5.56 -19.30 -9.38
CA ASN A 353 -5.46 -19.35 -7.92
C ASN A 353 -5.46 -20.78 -7.33
N LYS A 354 -5.90 -21.78 -8.12
CA LYS A 354 -5.82 -23.21 -7.79
C LYS A 354 -4.37 -23.73 -7.83
N LEU A 355 -3.49 -23.06 -8.58
CA LEU A 355 -2.09 -23.43 -8.68
C LEU A 355 -1.25 -22.70 -7.63
N ARG A 356 -1.42 -21.37 -7.50
CA ARG A 356 -0.70 -20.53 -6.54
C ARG A 356 -1.55 -19.35 -6.09
N PRO A 357 -1.32 -18.81 -4.87
CA PRO A 357 -1.94 -17.56 -4.46
C PRO A 357 -1.72 -16.44 -5.49
N ILE A 358 -2.78 -15.71 -5.82
CA ILE A 358 -2.73 -14.56 -6.72
C ILE A 358 -2.88 -13.29 -5.87
N VAL A 359 -1.86 -12.46 -5.88
CA VAL A 359 -1.71 -11.30 -4.99
C VAL A 359 -2.06 -10.01 -5.72
N VAL A 360 -3.05 -9.29 -5.18
CA VAL A 360 -3.37 -7.92 -5.61
C VAL A 360 -2.43 -6.94 -4.94
N ASP A 361 -2.00 -5.93 -5.68
CA ASP A 361 -1.11 -4.89 -5.18
C ASP A 361 -1.61 -3.48 -5.52
N GLU A 362 -1.13 -2.80 -6.56
CA GLU A 362 -1.38 -1.36 -6.83
C GLU A 362 -2.87 -1.06 -7.05
N GLY A 363 -3.68 -2.07 -7.41
CA GLY A 363 -5.13 -1.96 -7.51
C GLY A 363 -5.85 -1.88 -6.17
N LEU A 364 -5.18 -2.24 -5.06
CA LEU A 364 -5.71 -2.16 -3.71
C LEU A 364 -5.53 -0.74 -3.15
N VAL A 365 -6.59 0.06 -3.21
CA VAL A 365 -6.64 1.46 -2.76
C VAL A 365 -7.76 1.74 -1.75
N ASP A 366 -8.73 0.84 -1.61
CA ASP A 366 -9.84 0.93 -0.66
C ASP A 366 -10.47 -0.46 -0.41
N LEU A 367 -11.45 -0.54 0.50
CA LEU A 367 -12.16 -1.80 0.78
C LEU A 367 -12.91 -2.34 -0.44
N GLU A 368 -13.47 -1.47 -1.29
CA GLU A 368 -14.22 -1.90 -2.47
C GLU A 368 -13.30 -2.62 -3.47
N SER A 369 -12.07 -2.13 -3.64
CA SER A 369 -11.04 -2.75 -4.46
C SER A 369 -10.59 -4.11 -3.90
N LEU A 370 -10.58 -4.30 -2.58
CA LEU A 370 -10.34 -5.62 -1.98
C LEU A 370 -11.46 -6.60 -2.32
N LEU A 371 -12.72 -6.18 -2.17
CA LEU A 371 -13.89 -7.01 -2.47
C LEU A 371 -13.94 -7.37 -3.96
N GLU A 372 -13.60 -6.42 -4.83
CA GLU A 372 -13.47 -6.62 -6.27
C GLU A 372 -12.36 -7.62 -6.61
N ALA A 373 -11.17 -7.47 -6.03
CA ALA A 373 -10.07 -8.40 -6.22
C ALA A 373 -10.48 -9.83 -5.84
N ARG A 374 -11.15 -9.99 -4.70
CA ARG A 374 -11.68 -11.29 -4.25
C ARG A 374 -12.68 -11.87 -5.24
N ALA A 375 -13.61 -11.05 -5.75
CA ALA A 375 -14.59 -11.49 -6.75
C ALA A 375 -13.92 -11.95 -8.05
N LEU A 376 -12.76 -11.41 -8.39
CA LEU A 376 -11.95 -11.81 -9.55
C LEU A 376 -11.03 -13.01 -9.26
N GLY A 377 -11.06 -13.61 -8.07
CA GLY A 377 -10.26 -14.78 -7.73
C GLY A 377 -8.86 -14.45 -7.20
N TYR A 378 -8.57 -13.21 -6.80
CA TYR A 378 -7.35 -12.92 -6.03
C TYR A 378 -7.48 -13.49 -4.62
N THR A 379 -6.49 -14.28 -4.22
CA THR A 379 -6.46 -15.00 -2.93
C THR A 379 -5.43 -14.42 -1.96
N GLY A 380 -4.70 -13.39 -2.36
CA GLY A 380 -3.81 -12.64 -1.48
C GLY A 380 -3.73 -11.17 -1.81
N LEU A 381 -3.09 -10.41 -0.94
CA LEU A 381 -2.86 -8.98 -1.10
C LEU A 381 -1.49 -8.54 -0.55
N ALA A 382 -0.97 -7.48 -1.15
CA ALA A 382 0.23 -6.79 -0.72
C ALA A 382 -0.13 -5.59 0.18
N LEU A 383 0.27 -5.66 1.44
CA LEU A 383 0.28 -4.52 2.35
C LEU A 383 1.47 -3.61 2.03
N LYS A 384 1.29 -2.30 2.24
CA LYS A 384 2.31 -1.29 1.95
C LYS A 384 2.30 -0.20 2.99
N ALA A 385 3.41 -0.01 3.67
CA ALA A 385 3.60 1.18 4.50
C ALA A 385 3.48 2.45 3.66
N CYS A 386 3.89 2.41 2.38
CA CYS A 386 3.73 3.53 1.46
C CYS A 386 2.30 3.74 0.94
N LYS A 387 1.29 2.98 1.39
CA LYS A 387 -0.14 3.32 1.19
C LYS A 387 -0.83 3.77 2.48
N GLY A 388 -0.09 3.86 3.59
CA GLY A 388 -0.59 4.19 4.92
C GLY A 388 -0.65 2.97 5.84
N GLN A 389 -0.29 3.20 7.10
CA GLN A 389 -0.42 2.23 8.18
C GLN A 389 -1.89 1.91 8.43
N SER A 390 -2.75 2.94 8.47
CA SER A 390 -4.20 2.79 8.69
C SER A 390 -4.85 1.81 7.71
N HIS A 391 -4.57 1.98 6.41
CA HIS A 391 -5.07 1.06 5.38
C HIS A 391 -4.45 -0.33 5.54
N SER A 392 -3.15 -0.42 5.78
CA SER A 392 -2.46 -1.70 5.90
C SER A 392 -3.01 -2.56 7.05
N VAL A 393 -3.25 -1.99 8.22
CA VAL A 393 -3.78 -2.74 9.37
C VAL A 393 -5.24 -3.15 9.17
N LEU A 394 -6.06 -2.30 8.55
CA LEU A 394 -7.45 -2.63 8.19
C LEU A 394 -7.49 -3.76 7.16
N PHE A 395 -6.63 -3.71 6.14
CA PHE A 395 -6.53 -4.79 5.17
C PHE A 395 -5.98 -6.07 5.77
N ALA A 396 -5.06 -6.02 6.73
CA ALA A 396 -4.61 -7.21 7.45
C ALA A 396 -5.76 -7.89 8.20
N ALA A 397 -6.64 -7.11 8.85
CA ALA A 397 -7.82 -7.64 9.52
C ALA A 397 -8.83 -8.26 8.55
N ALA A 398 -9.13 -7.57 7.45
CA ALA A 398 -10.01 -8.09 6.40
C ALA A 398 -9.44 -9.39 5.78
N ALA A 399 -8.14 -9.40 5.48
CA ALA A 399 -7.44 -10.56 4.93
C ALA A 399 -7.54 -11.77 5.85
N ARG A 400 -7.33 -11.57 7.15
CA ARG A 400 -7.45 -12.63 8.15
C ARG A 400 -8.85 -13.22 8.19
N LYS A 401 -9.89 -12.37 8.21
CA LYS A 401 -11.29 -12.83 8.17
C LYS A 401 -11.59 -13.62 6.89
N TYR A 402 -11.07 -13.17 5.75
CA TYR A 402 -11.31 -13.80 4.45
C TYR A 402 -10.34 -14.94 4.12
N GLY A 403 -9.41 -15.31 5.01
CA GLY A 403 -8.44 -16.37 4.79
C GLY A 403 -7.45 -16.08 3.65
N MET A 404 -7.10 -14.82 3.42
CA MET A 404 -6.25 -14.39 2.32
C MET A 404 -4.76 -14.44 2.67
N PHE A 405 -3.93 -14.73 1.66
CA PHE A 405 -2.47 -14.65 1.77
C PHE A 405 -2.01 -13.19 1.92
N LEU A 406 -1.12 -12.94 2.89
CA LEU A 406 -0.56 -11.62 3.16
C LEU A 406 0.93 -11.58 2.80
N THR A 407 1.34 -10.45 2.22
CA THR A 407 2.75 -10.08 2.03
C THR A 407 2.89 -8.59 2.22
N VAL A 408 4.07 -8.12 2.61
CA VAL A 408 4.40 -6.70 2.67
C VAL A 408 5.29 -6.35 1.49
N GLN A 409 5.03 -5.22 0.83
CA GLN A 409 5.69 -4.87 -0.42
C GLN A 409 5.97 -3.39 -0.57
N ASP A 410 7.02 -2.94 0.10
CA ASP A 410 7.59 -1.62 -0.16
C ASP A 410 8.99 -1.78 -0.75
N LEU A 411 9.12 -1.45 -2.03
CA LEU A 411 10.43 -1.33 -2.65
C LEU A 411 11.00 0.05 -2.31
N THR A 412 12.32 0.14 -2.20
CA THR A 412 13.05 1.43 -2.12
C THR A 412 12.77 2.28 -0.88
N CYS A 413 12.14 1.68 0.14
CA CYS A 413 12.10 2.28 1.47
C CYS A 413 13.51 2.26 2.08
N LEU A 414 13.95 3.41 2.59
CA LEU A 414 15.25 3.62 3.22
C LEU A 414 15.05 4.18 4.63
N GLY A 415 16.02 3.95 5.53
CA GLY A 415 16.00 4.53 6.87
C GLY A 415 14.70 4.27 7.63
N ALA A 416 14.05 5.33 8.09
CA ALA A 416 12.80 5.23 8.86
C ALA A 416 11.64 4.61 8.06
N ALA A 417 11.58 4.82 6.74
CA ALA A 417 10.57 4.19 5.88
C ALA A 417 10.72 2.66 5.88
N LEU A 418 11.96 2.16 5.88
CA LEU A 418 12.23 0.72 5.92
C LEU A 418 11.84 0.13 7.29
N VAL A 419 12.11 0.84 8.38
CA VAL A 419 11.72 0.41 9.73
C VAL A 419 10.19 0.32 9.84
N HIS A 420 9.46 1.32 9.32
CA HIS A 420 8.01 1.27 9.29
C HIS A 420 7.49 0.10 8.42
N SER A 421 8.03 -0.07 7.21
CA SER A 421 7.67 -1.19 6.32
C SER A 421 7.91 -2.56 6.97
N ALA A 422 9.03 -2.75 7.68
CA ALA A 422 9.31 -3.99 8.40
C ALA A 422 8.44 -4.20 9.66
N GLY A 423 7.79 -3.14 10.14
CA GLY A 423 6.84 -3.18 11.26
C GLY A 423 5.42 -3.60 10.85
N ILE A 424 5.05 -3.36 9.58
CA ILE A 424 3.84 -3.91 8.94
C ILE A 424 4.03 -5.41 8.74
#